data_AF-A0A966UQ82-F1
#
_entry.id   AF-A0A966UQ82-F1
#
_cell.length_a   1.000
_cell.length_b   1.000
_cell.length_c   1.000
_cell.angle_alpha   90.00
_cell.angle_beta   90.00
_cell.angle_gamma   90.00
#
_symmetry.space_group_name_H-M   'P 1'
#
loop_
_entity.id
_entity.type
_entity.pdbx_description
1 polymer ?
#
loop_
_entity_poly.entity_id
_entity_poly.type
_entity_poly.pdbx_seq_one_letter_code
_entity_poly.pdbx_strand_id
1 'polypeptide(L)'
;MAGTAAERQETGVVKAINDTFRKNKRNPFTVAAGNTKINGVVGARKYGGRQATGSEPYTDVILQLKNKKDVNLSLKGEAAPSLAGGGLRGLELIVPGIANRFMKAAYDKLIEMGLKAGDKVPDVYGKIGKAHKEKIVVGTAAMGGPIDYMYIGPMDVRSSYDDEKNILNLNGNLTQSLEYAKSHELYFRLRARREDQRFDPKAMQNNTHKIYGKSPSRGDSAGRIVVTDSVPAGAVTVKV
;
A
#
# COMPACT_ATOMS: atom_id res chain seq x y z
N MET A 1 -9.31 -1.49 -14.61
CA MET A 1 -7.96 -2.08 -14.47
C MET A 1 -7.20 -1.28 -13.42
N ALA A 2 -6.66 -1.90 -12.38
CA ALA A 2 -6.00 -1.20 -11.28
C ALA A 2 -4.56 -0.74 -11.61
N GLY A 3 -3.93 -1.33 -12.64
CA GLY A 3 -2.56 -0.97 -13.07
C GLY A 3 -2.47 0.34 -13.87
N THR A 4 -3.38 0.58 -14.82
CA THR A 4 -3.34 1.79 -15.68
C THR A 4 -3.50 3.10 -14.90
N ALA A 5 -4.18 3.07 -13.75
CA ALA A 5 -4.36 4.26 -12.90
C ALA A 5 -3.15 4.54 -12.01
N ALA A 6 -2.51 3.50 -11.44
CA ALA A 6 -1.26 3.66 -10.68
C ALA A 6 -0.12 4.18 -11.57
N GLU A 7 -0.03 3.65 -12.80
CA GLU A 7 0.94 4.14 -13.79
C GLU A 7 0.81 5.64 -14.09
N ARG A 8 -0.40 6.19 -14.05
CA ARG A 8 -0.62 7.64 -14.28
C ARG A 8 0.03 8.49 -13.21
N GLN A 9 -0.14 8.13 -11.93
CA GLN A 9 0.43 8.89 -10.83
C GLN A 9 1.96 8.80 -10.84
N GLU A 10 2.52 7.60 -10.99
CA GLU A 10 3.96 7.37 -11.07
C GLU A 10 4.60 8.14 -12.21
N THR A 11 4.00 8.04 -13.40
CA THR A 11 4.49 8.75 -14.60
C THR A 11 4.41 10.27 -14.40
N GLY A 12 3.33 10.76 -13.78
CA GLY A 12 3.15 12.17 -13.46
C GLY A 12 4.24 12.71 -12.54
N VAL A 13 4.54 12.02 -11.43
CA VAL A 13 5.61 12.41 -10.50
C VAL A 13 6.97 12.40 -11.20
N VAL A 14 7.29 11.31 -11.90
CA VAL A 14 8.57 11.17 -12.63
C VAL A 14 8.74 12.26 -13.67
N LYS A 15 7.69 12.55 -14.44
CA LYS A 15 7.71 13.59 -15.47
C LYS A 15 7.90 14.98 -14.86
N ALA A 16 7.13 15.34 -13.83
CA ALA A 16 7.22 16.64 -13.18
C ALA A 16 8.65 16.92 -12.67
N ILE A 17 9.27 15.94 -12.01
CA ILE A 17 10.62 16.09 -11.46
C ILE A 17 11.67 16.21 -12.57
N ASN A 18 11.63 15.33 -13.57
CA ASN A 18 12.62 15.33 -14.64
C ASN A 18 12.49 16.56 -15.55
N ASP A 19 11.27 17.03 -15.82
CA ASP A 19 11.06 18.26 -16.59
C ASP A 19 11.57 19.49 -15.83
N THR A 20 11.32 19.56 -14.52
CA THR A 20 11.89 20.62 -13.67
C THR A 20 13.41 20.59 -13.67
N PHE A 21 14.03 19.41 -13.53
CA PHE A 21 15.49 19.28 -13.59
C PHE A 21 16.06 19.81 -14.90
N ARG A 22 15.43 19.49 -16.04
CA ARG A 22 15.84 19.98 -17.36
C ARG A 22 15.68 21.50 -17.48
N LYS A 23 14.54 22.04 -17.02
CA LYS A 23 14.24 23.48 -17.06
C LYS A 23 15.17 24.29 -16.16
N ASN A 24 15.50 23.76 -14.98
CA ASN A 24 16.41 24.37 -14.01
C ASN A 24 17.89 24.16 -14.36
N LYS A 25 18.23 24.11 -15.67
CA LYS A 25 19.61 23.95 -16.17
C LYS A 25 20.38 22.78 -15.53
N ARG A 26 19.68 21.70 -15.15
CA ARG A 26 20.23 20.51 -14.48
C ARG A 26 20.89 20.81 -13.13
N ASN A 27 20.44 21.84 -12.42
CA ASN A 27 20.83 22.09 -11.05
C ASN A 27 19.95 21.28 -10.06
N PRO A 28 20.53 20.79 -8.95
CA PRO A 28 19.74 20.16 -7.89
C PRO A 28 18.72 21.13 -7.30
N PHE A 29 17.52 20.63 -7.03
CA PHE A 29 16.42 21.41 -6.48
C PHE A 29 15.73 20.67 -5.34
N THR A 30 14.78 21.33 -4.69
CA THR A 30 13.99 20.74 -3.62
C THR A 30 12.65 20.25 -4.16
N VAL A 31 12.25 19.02 -3.83
CA VAL A 31 10.88 18.55 -4.05
C VAL A 31 10.11 18.71 -2.74
N ALA A 32 8.98 19.40 -2.80
CA ALA A 32 8.06 19.59 -1.68
C ALA A 32 6.71 18.94 -1.99
N ALA A 33 6.16 18.22 -1.01
CA ALA A 33 4.83 17.62 -1.08
C ALA A 33 4.23 17.63 0.33
N GLY A 34 3.17 18.42 0.52
CA GLY A 34 2.69 18.78 1.85
C GLY A 34 3.75 19.56 2.62
N ASN A 35 3.97 19.19 3.88
CA ASN A 35 4.96 19.83 4.76
C ASN A 35 6.39 19.26 4.59
N THR A 36 6.55 18.20 3.82
CA THR A 36 7.82 17.49 3.67
C THR A 36 8.61 18.03 2.49
N LYS A 37 9.92 18.21 2.68
CA LYS A 37 10.86 18.68 1.66
C LYS A 37 12.03 17.70 1.52
N ILE A 38 12.34 17.32 0.29
CA ILE A 38 13.50 16.50 -0.06
C ILE A 38 14.47 17.35 -0.88
N ASN A 39 15.63 17.63 -0.31
CA ASN A 39 16.63 18.53 -0.90
C ASN A 39 17.61 17.78 -1.80
N GLY A 40 18.08 18.47 -2.85
CA GLY A 40 19.16 17.98 -3.71
C GLY A 40 18.71 16.94 -4.74
N VAL A 41 17.45 16.99 -5.14
CA VAL A 41 16.88 16.11 -6.18
C VAL A 41 17.46 16.50 -7.54
N VAL A 42 17.92 15.49 -8.28
CA VAL A 42 18.47 15.63 -9.64
C VAL A 42 17.70 14.83 -10.68
N GLY A 43 16.65 14.12 -10.28
CA GLY A 43 15.82 13.35 -11.18
C GLY A 43 14.93 12.38 -10.43
N ALA A 44 14.09 11.69 -11.19
CA ALA A 44 13.28 10.58 -10.70
C ALA A 44 13.14 9.51 -11.77
N ARG A 45 12.91 8.27 -11.35
CA ARG A 45 12.62 7.15 -12.25
C ARG A 45 11.65 6.18 -11.60
N LYS A 46 10.90 5.46 -12.43
CA LYS A 46 10.13 4.30 -11.97
C LYS A 46 11.07 3.21 -11.46
N TYR A 47 10.62 2.45 -10.46
CA TYR A 47 11.34 1.25 -10.05
C TYR A 47 11.11 0.13 -11.07
N GLY A 48 12.19 -0.40 -11.66
CA GLY A 48 12.10 -1.42 -12.72
C GLY A 48 12.15 -2.88 -12.23
N GLY A 49 12.41 -3.12 -10.94
CA GLY A 49 12.50 -4.47 -10.39
C GLY A 49 11.14 -5.09 -10.06
N ARG A 50 11.16 -6.34 -9.60
CA ARG A 50 9.98 -7.09 -9.13
C ARG A 50 10.25 -7.63 -7.73
N GLN A 51 9.17 -7.94 -7.00
CA GLN A 51 9.30 -8.73 -5.77
C GLN A 51 9.80 -10.13 -6.09
N ALA A 52 10.33 -10.84 -5.08
CA ALA A 52 10.80 -12.23 -5.20
C ALA A 52 9.73 -13.18 -5.77
N THR A 53 8.44 -12.87 -5.60
CA THR A 53 7.30 -13.65 -6.13
C THR A 53 6.86 -13.24 -7.54
N GLY A 54 7.60 -12.35 -8.20
CA GLY A 54 7.29 -11.84 -9.54
C GLY A 54 6.21 -10.75 -9.60
N SER A 55 5.69 -10.32 -8.43
CA SER A 55 4.69 -9.24 -8.30
C SER A 55 5.33 -7.85 -8.38
N GLU A 56 4.49 -6.81 -8.50
CA GLU A 56 4.92 -5.40 -8.49
C GLU A 56 5.69 -5.06 -7.22
N PRO A 57 6.84 -4.38 -7.34
CA PRO A 57 7.67 -3.96 -6.21
C PRO A 57 6.90 -3.02 -5.28
N TYR A 58 7.34 -2.89 -4.02
CA TYR A 58 6.73 -1.93 -3.11
C TYR A 58 7.18 -0.50 -3.38
N THR A 59 8.43 -0.32 -3.82
CA THR A 59 8.89 0.97 -4.34
C THR A 59 8.30 1.19 -5.73
N ASP A 60 7.63 2.32 -5.92
CA ASP A 60 7.01 2.71 -7.19
C ASP A 60 7.94 3.67 -7.95
N VAL A 61 8.50 4.66 -7.24
CA VAL A 61 9.38 5.71 -7.79
C VAL A 61 10.63 5.86 -6.94
N ILE A 62 11.77 6.12 -7.58
CA ILE A 62 13.02 6.49 -6.93
C ILE A 62 13.33 7.94 -7.25
N LEU A 63 13.51 8.77 -6.23
CA LEU A 63 14.12 10.09 -6.37
C LEU A 63 15.64 9.96 -6.31
N GLN A 64 16.29 10.53 -7.31
CA GLN A 64 17.74 10.53 -7.42
C GLN A 64 18.29 11.78 -6.75
N LEU A 65 19.19 11.61 -5.78
CA LEU A 65 19.77 12.73 -5.04
C LEU A 65 21.24 12.95 -5.43
N LYS A 66 21.66 14.22 -5.51
CA LYS A 66 23.08 14.54 -5.71
C LYS A 66 23.88 14.19 -4.46
N ASN A 67 24.91 13.35 -4.62
CA ASN A 67 25.87 12.99 -3.58
C ASN A 67 25.22 12.42 -2.29
N LYS A 68 24.02 11.86 -2.39
CA LYS A 68 23.28 11.25 -1.28
C LYS A 68 22.65 9.95 -1.75
N LYS A 69 22.22 9.12 -0.80
CA LYS A 69 21.41 7.95 -1.10
C LYS A 69 20.10 8.39 -1.76
N ASP A 70 19.72 7.68 -2.82
CA ASP A 70 18.41 7.81 -3.46
C ASP A 70 17.27 7.54 -2.46
N VAL A 71 16.10 8.13 -2.73
CA VAL A 71 14.91 8.01 -1.89
C VAL A 71 13.87 7.16 -2.60
N ASN A 72 13.46 6.06 -1.97
CA ASN A 72 12.43 5.16 -2.45
C ASN A 72 11.05 5.63 -2.01
N LEU A 73 10.14 5.81 -2.96
CA LEU A 73 8.77 6.24 -2.74
C LEU A 73 7.79 5.11 -3.06
N SER A 74 6.79 4.92 -2.20
CA SER A 74 5.56 4.22 -2.61
C SER A 74 4.43 5.23 -2.82
N LEU A 75 3.81 5.18 -3.98
CA LEU A 75 2.75 6.07 -4.40
C LEU A 75 1.39 5.45 -4.05
N LYS A 76 0.50 6.27 -3.48
CA LYS A 76 -0.82 5.86 -3.01
C LYS A 76 -1.85 6.91 -3.41
N GLY A 77 -3.02 6.43 -3.83
CA GLY A 77 -4.19 7.27 -3.97
C GLY A 77 -4.76 7.70 -2.61
N GLU A 78 -5.54 8.77 -2.61
CA GLU A 78 -6.18 9.31 -1.41
C GLU A 78 -7.24 8.38 -0.82
N ALA A 79 -7.88 7.55 -1.66
CA ALA A 79 -8.89 6.60 -1.22
C ALA A 79 -8.23 5.37 -0.57
N ALA A 80 -8.26 5.31 0.77
CA ALA A 80 -7.81 4.18 1.61
C ALA A 80 -6.45 3.61 1.15
N PRO A 81 -5.32 4.26 1.52
CA PRO A 81 -4.00 3.84 1.09
C PRO A 81 -3.76 2.39 1.52
N SER A 82 -3.73 1.47 0.56
CA SER A 82 -3.38 0.07 0.83
C SER A 82 -1.90 0.03 1.19
N LEU A 83 -1.60 -0.26 2.46
CA LEU A 83 -0.23 -0.41 2.94
C LEU A 83 0.24 -1.85 2.69
N ALA A 84 1.53 -2.02 2.35
CA ALA A 84 2.13 -3.24 1.81
C ALA A 84 1.55 -3.68 0.43
N GLY A 85 2.42 -3.67 -0.60
CA GLY A 85 2.11 -4.24 -1.91
C GLY A 85 1.96 -5.77 -1.87
N GLY A 86 1.15 -6.35 -2.75
CA GLY A 86 1.09 -7.81 -2.97
C GLY A 86 0.04 -8.60 -2.18
N GLY A 87 -0.84 -7.94 -1.41
CA GLY A 87 -1.93 -8.60 -0.68
C GLY A 87 -1.43 -9.64 0.33
N LEU A 88 -2.18 -10.74 0.49
CA LEU A 88 -1.83 -11.77 1.48
C LEU A 88 -0.45 -12.40 1.24
N ARG A 89 -0.06 -12.56 -0.02
CA ARG A 89 1.28 -13.06 -0.39
C ARG A 89 2.39 -12.08 -0.02
N GLY A 90 2.17 -10.79 -0.27
CA GLY A 90 3.11 -9.75 0.14
C GLY A 90 3.29 -9.73 1.65
N LEU A 91 2.20 -9.83 2.41
CA LEU A 91 2.25 -9.89 3.88
C LEU A 91 3.02 -11.12 4.40
N GLU A 92 2.81 -12.28 3.79
CA GLU A 92 3.50 -13.52 4.16
C GLU A 92 5.02 -13.44 3.92
N LEU A 93 5.48 -12.70 2.90
CA LEU A 93 6.90 -12.45 2.66
C LEU A 93 7.53 -11.54 3.73
N ILE A 94 6.75 -10.63 4.32
CA ILE A 94 7.24 -9.66 5.32
C ILE A 94 7.22 -10.29 6.70
N VAL A 95 6.12 -10.95 7.04
CA VAL A 95 5.91 -11.59 8.34
C VAL A 95 5.32 -12.98 8.10
N PRO A 96 6.16 -14.01 8.01
CA PRO A 96 5.70 -15.38 7.82
C PRO A 96 4.65 -15.80 8.86
N GLY A 97 3.61 -16.47 8.38
CA GLY A 97 2.46 -16.97 9.12
C GLY A 97 1.42 -15.92 9.52
N ILE A 98 1.66 -14.62 9.34
CA ILE A 98 0.73 -13.58 9.81
C ILE A 98 -0.61 -13.65 9.06
N ALA A 99 -0.54 -13.98 7.78
CA ALA A 99 -1.68 -14.18 6.90
C ALA A 99 -2.64 -15.24 7.45
N ASN A 100 -2.08 -16.43 7.71
CA ASN A 100 -2.83 -17.59 8.15
C ASN A 100 -3.38 -17.39 9.56
N ARG A 101 -2.61 -16.77 10.46
CA ARG A 101 -3.09 -16.40 11.81
C ARG A 101 -4.30 -15.47 11.73
N PHE A 102 -4.23 -14.42 10.91
CA PHE A 102 -5.35 -13.51 10.72
C PHE A 102 -6.57 -14.21 10.12
N MET A 103 -6.39 -14.99 9.05
CA MET A 103 -7.50 -15.69 8.39
C MET A 103 -8.17 -16.71 9.31
N LYS A 104 -7.40 -17.42 10.14
CA LYS A 104 -7.94 -18.33 11.15
C LYS A 104 -8.75 -17.57 12.20
N ALA A 105 -8.20 -16.49 12.76
CA ALA A 105 -8.90 -15.69 13.75
C ALA A 105 -10.19 -15.06 13.19
N ALA A 106 -10.15 -14.58 11.94
CA ALA A 106 -11.33 -14.07 11.25
C ALA A 106 -12.39 -15.16 11.04
N TYR A 107 -11.99 -16.36 10.60
CA TYR A 107 -12.90 -17.49 10.42
C TYR A 107 -13.56 -17.89 11.74
N ASP A 108 -12.76 -18.10 12.79
CA ASP A 108 -13.24 -18.49 14.12
C ASP A 108 -14.26 -17.46 14.64
N LYS A 109 -14.00 -16.16 14.44
CA LYS A 109 -14.92 -15.10 14.86
C LYS A 109 -16.23 -15.10 14.07
N LEU A 110 -16.19 -15.34 12.77
CA LEU A 110 -17.40 -15.40 11.94
C LEU A 110 -18.27 -16.61 12.30
N ILE A 111 -17.67 -17.75 12.66
CA ILE A 111 -18.38 -18.92 13.18
C ILE A 111 -18.98 -18.64 14.55
N GLU A 112 -18.25 -17.98 15.45
CA GLU A 112 -18.75 -17.55 16.77
C GLU A 112 -19.96 -16.61 16.65
N MET A 113 -19.96 -15.74 15.64
CA MET A 113 -21.09 -14.87 15.30
C MET A 113 -22.28 -15.62 14.68
N GLY A 114 -22.15 -16.93 14.40
CA GLY A 114 -23.21 -17.77 13.88
C GLY A 114 -23.46 -17.65 12.38
N LEU A 115 -22.50 -17.15 11.60
CA LEU A 115 -22.64 -17.06 10.14
C LEU A 115 -22.81 -18.45 9.51
N LYS A 116 -23.75 -18.53 8.57
CA LYS A 116 -24.06 -19.74 7.79
C LYS A 116 -23.61 -19.58 6.34
N ALA A 117 -23.40 -20.71 5.67
CA ALA A 117 -23.04 -20.71 4.27
C ALA A 117 -24.07 -19.92 3.44
N GLY A 118 -23.60 -19.02 2.58
CA GLY A 118 -24.45 -18.13 1.79
C GLY A 118 -24.71 -16.76 2.42
N ASP A 119 -24.34 -16.54 3.69
CA ASP A 119 -24.52 -15.24 4.35
C ASP A 119 -23.58 -14.16 3.80
N LYS A 120 -23.96 -12.89 3.95
CA LYS A 120 -23.06 -11.76 3.72
C LYS A 120 -22.01 -11.73 4.84
N VAL A 121 -20.74 -11.69 4.44
CA VAL A 121 -19.62 -11.58 5.38
C VAL A 121 -19.40 -10.10 5.70
N PRO A 122 -19.46 -9.68 6.98
CA PRO A 122 -19.08 -8.34 7.38
C PRO A 122 -17.57 -8.15 7.20
N ASP A 123 -17.12 -6.90 7.12
CA ASP A 123 -15.68 -6.64 7.13
C ASP A 123 -15.09 -7.02 8.49
N VAL A 124 -13.98 -7.75 8.47
CA VAL A 124 -13.26 -8.21 9.67
C VAL A 124 -11.91 -7.52 9.76
N TYR A 125 -11.59 -6.99 10.93
CA TYR A 125 -10.38 -6.21 11.18
C TYR A 125 -9.47 -6.90 12.18
N GLY A 126 -8.23 -7.17 11.81
CA GLY A 126 -7.21 -7.78 12.66
C GLY A 126 -6.14 -6.77 13.03
N LYS A 127 -6.03 -6.42 14.32
CA LYS A 127 -5.03 -5.43 14.76
C LYS A 127 -3.61 -5.96 14.56
N ILE A 128 -2.77 -5.18 13.90
CA ILE A 128 -1.37 -5.53 13.62
C ILE A 128 -0.52 -5.19 14.85
N GLY A 129 0.21 -6.18 15.36
CA GLY A 129 1.11 -6.00 16.49
C GLY A 129 2.26 -5.03 16.21
N LYS A 130 2.70 -4.29 17.24
CA LYS A 130 3.75 -3.25 17.14
C LYS A 130 5.04 -3.77 16.49
N ALA A 131 5.45 -5.00 16.80
CA ALA A 131 6.66 -5.64 16.27
C ALA A 131 6.67 -5.83 14.74
N HIS A 132 5.50 -5.72 14.09
CA HIS A 132 5.35 -5.97 12.66
C HIS A 132 5.01 -4.71 11.85
N LYS A 133 4.51 -3.64 12.48
CA LYS A 133 4.06 -2.42 11.80
C LYS A 133 5.17 -1.81 10.95
N GLU A 134 6.37 -1.66 11.51
CA GLU A 134 7.50 -1.07 10.79
C GLU A 134 7.86 -1.88 9.54
N LYS A 135 8.00 -3.21 9.68
CA LYS A 135 8.30 -4.08 8.53
C LYS A 135 7.22 -4.03 7.45
N ILE A 136 5.96 -3.92 7.83
CA ILE A 136 4.83 -3.88 6.89
C ILE A 136 4.78 -2.56 6.12
N VAL A 137 4.98 -1.42 6.80
CA VAL A 137 4.92 -0.09 6.17
C VAL A 137 6.19 0.26 5.43
N VAL A 138 7.37 -0.04 6.00
CA VAL A 138 8.67 0.26 5.37
C VAL A 138 8.98 -0.79 4.30
N GLY A 139 8.56 -2.02 4.50
CA GLY A 139 8.86 -3.14 3.61
C GLY A 139 10.28 -3.68 3.74
N THR A 140 10.59 -4.68 2.92
CA THR A 140 11.87 -5.39 2.88
C THR A 140 12.46 -5.39 1.47
N ALA A 141 13.75 -5.74 1.34
CA ALA A 141 14.39 -5.89 0.03
C ALA A 141 13.69 -6.95 -0.86
N ALA A 142 13.23 -8.06 -0.27
CA ALA A 142 12.56 -9.14 -0.99
C ALA A 142 11.24 -8.71 -1.68
N MET A 143 10.61 -7.65 -1.19
CA MET A 143 9.41 -7.06 -1.78
C MET A 143 9.70 -5.80 -2.61
N GLY A 144 10.96 -5.53 -2.96
CA GLY A 144 11.34 -4.33 -3.70
C GLY A 144 11.27 -3.04 -2.87
N GLY A 145 11.30 -3.14 -1.54
CA GLY A 145 11.56 -2.04 -0.61
C GLY A 145 13.02 -2.04 -0.14
N PRO A 146 13.35 -1.41 1.01
CA PRO A 146 12.47 -0.58 1.84
C PRO A 146 12.08 0.73 1.16
N ILE A 147 10.93 1.28 1.53
CA ILE A 147 10.49 2.62 1.12
C ILE A 147 10.81 3.65 2.21
N ASP A 148 11.28 4.83 1.81
CA ASP A 148 11.61 5.91 2.74
C ASP A 148 10.37 6.78 3.01
N TYR A 149 9.55 7.02 1.99
CA TYR A 149 8.31 7.79 2.09
C TYR A 149 7.16 7.15 1.34
N MET A 150 5.95 7.43 1.80
CA MET A 150 4.71 7.28 1.04
C MET A 150 4.33 8.62 0.45
N TYR A 151 4.14 8.68 -0.87
CA TYR A 151 3.49 9.79 -1.53
C TYR A 151 1.99 9.49 -1.62
N ILE A 152 1.17 10.23 -0.87
CA ILE A 152 -0.29 10.09 -0.86
C ILE A 152 -0.89 11.31 -1.56
N GLY A 153 -1.60 11.09 -2.66
CA GLY A 153 -2.19 12.19 -3.42
C GLY A 153 -3.09 11.74 -4.57
N PRO A 154 -3.58 12.70 -5.36
CA PRO A 154 -4.46 12.42 -6.48
C PRO A 154 -3.72 11.67 -7.60
N MET A 155 -4.48 10.96 -8.45
CA MET A 155 -3.94 10.25 -9.61
C MET A 155 -3.45 11.19 -10.71
N ASP A 156 -4.05 12.39 -10.78
CA ASP A 156 -3.60 13.47 -11.65
C ASP A 156 -2.58 14.34 -10.90
N VAL A 157 -1.30 14.11 -11.20
CA VAL A 157 -0.19 14.84 -10.55
C VAL A 157 -0.09 16.22 -11.17
N ARG A 158 -0.23 17.24 -10.33
CA ARG A 158 0.00 18.64 -10.68
C ARG A 158 1.22 19.14 -9.94
N SER A 159 1.99 19.99 -10.61
CA SER A 159 3.22 20.54 -10.07
C SER A 159 3.38 22.02 -10.38
N SER A 160 3.91 22.79 -9.42
CA SER A 160 4.34 24.17 -9.64
C SER A 160 5.79 24.32 -9.19
N TYR A 161 6.60 24.97 -10.02
CA TYR A 161 8.00 25.25 -9.69
C TYR A 161 8.14 26.72 -9.29
N ASP A 162 8.76 26.95 -8.14
CA ASP A 162 9.16 28.26 -7.64
C ASP A 162 10.64 28.46 -7.95
N ASP A 163 10.92 29.26 -8.99
CA ASP A 163 12.28 29.54 -9.47
C ASP A 163 13.13 30.26 -8.40
N GLU A 164 12.53 31.17 -7.64
CA GLU A 164 13.22 31.97 -6.63
C GLU A 164 13.68 31.11 -5.45
N LYS A 165 12.82 30.18 -5.01
CA LYS A 165 13.12 29.28 -3.90
C LYS A 165 13.81 27.99 -4.34
N ASN A 166 13.88 27.71 -5.65
CA ASN A 166 14.38 26.46 -6.21
C ASN A 166 13.60 25.23 -5.67
N ILE A 167 12.26 25.33 -5.63
CA ILE A 167 11.34 24.32 -5.06
C ILE A 167 10.29 23.89 -6.08
N LEU A 168 10.19 22.58 -6.33
CA LEU A 168 9.06 21.96 -7.02
C LEU A 168 8.02 21.49 -6.01
N ASN A 169 6.82 22.07 -6.04
CA ASN A 169 5.69 21.64 -5.25
C ASN A 169 4.85 20.62 -6.02
N LEU A 170 4.53 19.50 -5.39
CA LEU A 170 3.62 18.48 -5.90
C LEU A 170 2.30 18.52 -5.10
N ASN A 171 1.19 18.21 -5.76
CA ASN A 171 -0.16 18.22 -5.18
C ASN A 171 -0.50 16.99 -4.32
N GLY A 172 0.48 16.38 -3.65
CA GLY A 172 0.30 15.28 -2.70
C GLY A 172 1.08 15.51 -1.42
N ASN A 173 1.10 14.52 -0.54
CA ASN A 173 1.80 14.55 0.74
C ASN A 173 2.86 13.46 0.80
N LEU A 174 4.10 13.84 1.10
CA LEU A 174 5.14 12.87 1.45
C LEU A 174 5.10 12.62 2.96
N THR A 175 4.87 11.36 3.34
CA THR A 175 4.85 10.91 4.73
C THR A 175 5.98 9.93 4.96
N GLN A 176 6.84 10.15 5.96
CA GLN A 176 7.97 9.25 6.22
C GLN A 176 7.45 7.89 6.70
N SER A 177 7.86 6.83 6.02
CA SER A 177 7.29 5.48 6.21
C SER A 177 7.49 4.96 7.64
N LEU A 178 8.66 5.20 8.21
CA LEU A 178 8.97 4.79 9.58
C LEU A 178 8.16 5.56 10.63
N GLU A 179 8.01 6.88 10.46
CA GLU A 179 7.22 7.70 11.39
C GLU A 179 5.74 7.34 11.32
N TYR A 180 5.21 7.08 10.13
CA TYR A 180 3.84 6.62 9.95
C TYR A 180 3.60 5.29 10.68
N ALA A 181 4.49 4.31 10.52
CA ALA A 181 4.39 3.01 11.19
C ALA A 181 4.36 3.12 12.72
N LYS A 182 5.05 4.12 13.28
CA LYS A 182 5.13 4.38 14.72
C LYS A 182 3.90 5.11 15.24
N SER A 183 3.43 6.11 14.50
CA SER A 183 2.34 7.00 14.91
C SER A 183 0.94 6.44 14.68
N HIS A 184 0.78 5.44 13.79
CA HIS A 184 -0.53 4.89 13.45
C HIS A 184 -0.71 3.47 13.97
N GLU A 185 -1.92 3.15 14.43
CA GLU A 185 -2.34 1.76 14.63
C GLU A 185 -2.77 1.20 13.28
N LEU A 186 -2.36 -0.04 12.98
CA LEU A 186 -2.64 -0.66 11.69
C LEU A 186 -3.47 -1.91 11.88
N TYR A 187 -4.29 -2.21 10.88
CA TYR A 187 -5.23 -3.31 10.87
C TYR A 187 -5.20 -4.01 9.52
N PHE A 188 -5.20 -5.33 9.54
CA PHE A 188 -5.67 -6.09 8.38
C PHE A 188 -7.18 -5.91 8.26
N ARG A 189 -7.69 -5.61 7.08
CA ARG A 189 -9.12 -5.60 6.77
C ARG A 189 -9.38 -6.68 5.74
N LEU A 190 -10.10 -7.71 6.15
CA LEU A 190 -10.71 -8.68 5.24
C LEU A 190 -12.05 -8.13 4.77
N ARG A 191 -12.22 -8.09 3.45
CA ARG A 191 -13.49 -7.73 2.80
C ARG A 191 -13.74 -8.55 1.56
N ALA A 192 -14.98 -8.53 1.08
CA ALA A 192 -15.33 -9.16 -0.18
C ALA A 192 -14.60 -8.46 -1.33
N ARG A 193 -14.13 -9.23 -2.32
CA ARG A 193 -13.59 -8.66 -3.56
C ARG A 193 -14.70 -8.19 -4.47
N ARG A 194 -15.83 -8.90 -4.45
CA ARG A 194 -17.06 -8.59 -5.18
C ARG A 194 -18.23 -8.58 -4.22
N GLU A 195 -19.20 -7.72 -4.50
CA GLU A 195 -20.40 -7.58 -3.68
C GLU A 195 -21.22 -8.88 -3.61
N ASP A 196 -21.22 -9.68 -4.67
CA ASP A 196 -21.97 -10.93 -4.76
C ASP A 196 -21.28 -12.13 -4.10
N GLN A 197 -20.07 -11.97 -3.55
CA GLN A 197 -19.45 -13.02 -2.74
C GLN A 197 -20.19 -13.19 -1.40
N ARG A 198 -20.23 -14.44 -0.94
CA ARG A 198 -20.87 -14.87 0.30
C ARG A 198 -19.94 -15.75 1.11
N PHE A 199 -20.31 -15.97 2.36
CA PHE A 199 -19.60 -16.87 3.26
C PHE A 199 -19.65 -18.30 2.73
N ASP A 200 -18.49 -18.93 2.64
CA ASP A 200 -18.33 -20.34 2.34
C ASP A 200 -17.39 -20.95 3.38
N PRO A 201 -17.93 -21.64 4.41
CA PRO A 201 -17.10 -22.18 5.49
C PRO A 201 -16.17 -23.30 5.02
N LYS A 202 -16.44 -23.91 3.86
CA LYS A 202 -15.65 -25.02 3.30
C LYS A 202 -14.58 -24.54 2.31
N ALA A 203 -14.58 -23.27 1.94
CA ALA A 203 -13.60 -22.72 1.01
C ALA A 203 -12.20 -22.69 1.65
N MET A 204 -11.26 -23.47 1.09
CA MET A 204 -9.90 -23.63 1.60
C MET A 204 -8.85 -23.30 0.54
N GLN A 205 -7.70 -22.81 0.99
CA GLN A 205 -6.47 -22.67 0.20
C GLN A 205 -5.28 -22.97 1.08
N ASN A 206 -4.44 -23.95 0.71
CA ASN A 206 -3.25 -24.35 1.46
C ASN A 206 -3.51 -24.51 2.97
N ASN A 207 -4.56 -25.27 3.32
CA ASN A 207 -5.00 -25.51 4.70
C ASN A 207 -5.47 -24.26 5.48
N THR A 208 -5.79 -23.17 4.80
CA THR A 208 -6.32 -21.93 5.39
C THR A 208 -7.72 -21.63 4.83
N HIS A 209 -8.67 -21.30 5.70
CA HIS A 209 -10.02 -20.89 5.29
C HIS A 209 -9.97 -19.59 4.49
N LYS A 210 -10.60 -19.59 3.32
CA LYS A 210 -10.70 -18.41 2.45
C LYS A 210 -11.83 -17.47 2.86
N ILE A 211 -12.76 -17.95 3.69
CA ILE A 211 -13.99 -17.28 4.17
C ILE A 211 -15.02 -17.03 3.06
N TYR A 212 -14.61 -16.54 1.89
CA TYR A 212 -15.49 -16.27 0.76
C TYR A 212 -15.54 -17.43 -0.24
N GLY A 213 -16.74 -17.69 -0.76
CA GLY A 213 -16.97 -18.54 -1.92
C GLY A 213 -16.68 -17.86 -3.26
N LYS A 214 -16.93 -18.58 -4.36
CA LYS A 214 -16.87 -18.04 -5.73
C LYS A 214 -17.96 -16.99 -5.93
N SER A 215 -17.59 -15.84 -6.49
CA SER A 215 -18.49 -14.81 -7.00
C SER A 215 -19.31 -15.38 -8.17
N PRO A 216 -20.65 -15.38 -8.10
CA PRO A 216 -21.49 -15.83 -9.22
C PRO A 216 -21.29 -15.03 -10.50
N SER A 217 -21.08 -13.71 -10.41
CA SER A 217 -20.97 -12.82 -11.57
C SER A 217 -19.61 -12.84 -12.25
N ARG A 218 -18.52 -13.11 -11.51
CA ARG A 218 -17.15 -12.98 -12.02
C ARG A 218 -16.26 -14.20 -11.78
N GLY A 219 -16.71 -15.20 -11.02
CA GLY A 219 -15.95 -16.40 -10.68
C GLY A 219 -14.82 -16.20 -9.67
N ASP A 220 -14.50 -14.95 -9.29
CA ASP A 220 -13.50 -14.59 -8.28
C ASP A 220 -13.81 -15.31 -6.95
N SER A 221 -12.85 -16.05 -6.39
CA SER A 221 -13.07 -16.89 -5.20
C SER A 221 -12.28 -16.47 -3.97
N ALA A 222 -11.47 -15.42 -4.07
CA ALA A 222 -10.67 -14.91 -2.97
C ALA A 222 -11.29 -13.62 -2.42
N GLY A 223 -11.29 -13.49 -1.09
CA GLY A 223 -11.48 -12.19 -0.44
C GLY A 223 -10.31 -11.25 -0.72
N ARG A 224 -10.45 -9.99 -0.32
CA ARG A 224 -9.37 -9.01 -0.37
C ARG A 224 -8.93 -8.67 1.04
N ILE A 225 -7.64 -8.79 1.28
CA ILE A 225 -6.99 -8.30 2.50
C ILE A 225 -6.22 -7.05 2.13
N VAL A 226 -6.47 -5.98 2.87
CA VAL A 226 -5.75 -4.71 2.78
C VAL A 226 -5.25 -4.34 4.17
N VAL A 227 -4.20 -3.53 4.25
CA VAL A 227 -3.79 -2.90 5.49
C VAL A 227 -4.37 -1.48 5.52
N THR A 228 -4.95 -1.10 6.65
CA THR A 228 -5.56 0.22 6.89
C THR A 228 -5.18 0.71 8.28
N ASP A 229 -5.26 2.01 8.49
CA ASP A 229 -4.98 2.72 9.75
C ASP A 229 -6.25 3.07 10.55
N SER A 230 -7.43 2.67 10.06
CA SER A 230 -8.70 3.00 10.69
C SER A 230 -9.68 1.82 10.68
N VAL A 231 -10.56 1.81 11.67
CA VAL A 231 -11.59 0.80 11.85
C VAL A 231 -12.92 1.53 12.09
N PRO A 232 -13.97 1.26 11.30
CA PRO A 232 -15.29 1.84 11.54
C PRO A 232 -15.85 1.47 12.92
N ALA A 233 -16.66 2.35 13.50
CA ALA A 233 -17.37 2.04 14.74
C ALA A 233 -18.26 0.79 14.55
N GLY A 234 -18.20 -0.14 15.50
CA GLY A 234 -18.97 -1.40 15.45
C GLY A 234 -18.42 -2.46 14.49
N ALA A 235 -17.23 -2.26 13.89
CA ALA A 235 -16.63 -3.28 13.04
C ALA A 235 -16.24 -4.55 13.82
N VAL A 236 -16.29 -5.69 13.14
CA VAL A 236 -15.85 -6.97 13.70
C VAL A 236 -14.32 -6.93 13.84
N THR A 237 -13.81 -7.10 15.05
CA THR A 237 -12.37 -7.08 15.32
C THR A 237 -11.88 -8.40 15.87
N VAL A 238 -10.65 -8.76 15.50
CA VAL A 238 -9.96 -9.97 15.95
C VAL A 238 -8.53 -9.64 16.38
N LYS A 239 -7.95 -10.49 17.23
CA LYS A 239 -6.53 -10.45 17.59
C LYS A 239 -5.74 -11.34 16.63
N VAL A 240 -4.55 -10.89 16.22
CA VAL A 240 -3.68 -11.54 15.22
C VAL A 240 -2.30 -11.83 15.79
#